data_AF-A0A9X4CIM5-F1
#
_entry.id   AF-A0A9X4CIM5-F1
#
_cell.length_a   1.000
_cell.length_b   1.000
_cell.length_c   1.000
_cell.angle_alpha   90.00
_cell.angle_beta   90.00
_cell.angle_gamma   90.00
#
_symmetry.space_group_name_H-M   'P 1'
#
loop_
_entity.id
_entity.type
_entity.pdbx_description
1 polymer ?
#
loop_
_entity_poly.entity_id
_entity_poly.type
_entity_poly.pdbx_seq_one_letter_code
_entity_poly.pdbx_strand_id
1 'polypeptide(L)'
;MHILERHITTLRSQALAVLVAKQVRASDQSLGLSDRKVATLNMDEVQAMLTILDCMKPNLRPKEARQIAARIRALLEGAHECQPVRVACL
;
A
#
# COMPACT_ATOMS: atom_id res chain seq x y z
N MET A 1 -5.87 -14.39 -20.20
CA MET A 1 -5.60 -13.36 -19.19
C MET A 1 -4.54 -12.42 -19.76
N HIS A 2 -4.88 -11.15 -19.92
CA HIS A 2 -4.00 -10.13 -20.48
C HIS A 2 -2.82 -9.87 -19.54
N ILE A 3 -1.67 -9.43 -20.08
CA ILE A 3 -0.45 -9.12 -19.30
C ILE A 3 -0.74 -8.17 -18.13
N LEU A 4 -1.58 -7.15 -18.35
CA LEU A 4 -1.99 -6.21 -17.32
C LEU A 4 -2.72 -6.89 -16.16
N GLU A 5 -3.67 -7.79 -16.45
CA GLU A 5 -4.41 -8.52 -15.43
C GLU A 5 -3.48 -9.40 -14.60
N ARG A 6 -2.54 -10.09 -15.26
CA ARG A 6 -1.52 -10.90 -14.57
C ARG A 6 -0.68 -10.04 -13.63
N HIS A 7 -0.24 -8.86 -14.07
CA HIS A 7 0.52 -7.94 -13.22
C HIS A 7 -0.31 -7.42 -12.04
N ILE A 8 -1.59 -7.06 -12.26
CA ILE A 8 -2.50 -6.64 -11.18
C ILE A 8 -2.66 -7.76 -10.15
N THR A 9 -2.89 -9.00 -10.60
CA THR A 9 -3.00 -10.16 -9.71
C THR A 9 -1.72 -10.39 -8.91
N THR A 10 -0.55 -10.33 -9.56
CA THR A 10 0.74 -10.48 -8.88
C THR A 10 0.94 -9.40 -7.82
N LEU A 11 0.71 -8.13 -8.16
CA LEU A 11 0.83 -7.01 -7.23
C LEU A 11 -0.15 -7.13 -6.05
N ARG A 12 -1.40 -7.56 -6.32
CA ARG A 12 -2.40 -7.78 -5.28
C ARG A 12 -1.94 -8.86 -4.30
N SER A 13 -1.43 -9.99 -4.81
CA SER A 13 -0.92 -11.08 -3.96
C SER A 13 0.26 -10.63 -3.11
N GLN A 14 1.19 -9.86 -3.67
CA GLN A 14 2.33 -9.30 -2.93
C GLN A 14 1.87 -8.32 -1.84
N ALA A 15 0.96 -7.41 -2.17
CA ALA A 15 0.41 -6.43 -1.23
C ALA A 15 -0.32 -7.12 -0.07
N LEU A 16 -1.10 -8.16 -0.37
CA LEU A 16 -1.79 -8.96 0.63
C LEU A 16 -0.80 -9.69 1.55
N ALA A 17 0.25 -10.29 1.00
CA ALA A 17 1.29 -10.96 1.78
C ALA A 17 1.98 -9.97 2.74
N VAL A 18 2.28 -8.76 2.27
CA VAL A 18 2.85 -7.69 3.12
C VAL A 18 1.88 -7.31 4.24
N LEU A 19 0.60 -7.10 3.92
CA LEU A 19 -0.40 -6.72 4.91
C LEU A 19 -0.56 -7.80 6.00
N VAL A 20 -0.66 -9.07 5.60
CA VAL A 20 -0.76 -10.19 6.53
C VAL A 20 0.50 -10.31 7.38
N ALA A 21 1.69 -10.22 6.79
CA ALA A 21 2.95 -10.27 7.53
C ALA A 21 3.03 -9.16 8.58
N LYS A 22 2.62 -7.93 8.22
CA LYS A 22 2.52 -6.79 9.13
C LYS A 22 1.52 -7.05 10.26
N GLN A 23 0.32 -7.54 9.96
CA GLN A 23 -0.71 -7.83 10.95
C GLN A 23 -0.26 -8.90 11.95
N VAL A 24 0.36 -9.98 11.47
CA VAL A 24 0.92 -11.05 12.31
C VAL A 24 1.98 -10.47 13.25
N ARG A 25 2.93 -9.71 12.69
CA ARG A 25 4.04 -9.13 13.47
C ARG A 25 3.55 -8.06 14.46
N ALA A 26 2.53 -7.28 14.12
CA ALA A 26 1.91 -6.32 15.04
C ALA A 26 1.18 -6.99 16.21
N SER A 27 0.67 -8.21 15.98
CA SER A 27 -0.07 -8.99 16.98
C SER A 27 0.82 -9.94 17.80
N ASP A 28 2.09 -10.08 17.41
CA ASP A 28 3.05 -10.99 18.06
C ASP A 28 3.51 -10.44 19.41
N GLN A 29 2.95 -11.00 20.48
CA GLN A 29 3.24 -10.59 21.86
C GLN A 29 4.68 -10.89 22.29
N SER A 30 5.41 -11.75 21.57
CA SER A 30 6.83 -12.00 21.84
C SER A 30 7.72 -10.83 21.43
N LEU A 31 7.23 -9.93 20.56
CA LEU A 31 7.95 -8.76 20.10
C LEU A 31 7.78 -7.56 21.05
N GLY A 32 8.85 -6.77 21.15
CA GLY A 32 8.84 -5.50 21.85
C GLY A 32 7.79 -4.54 21.29
N LEU A 33 7.31 -3.61 22.13
CA LEU A 33 6.31 -2.62 21.72
C LEU A 33 6.77 -1.76 20.53
N SER A 34 8.08 -1.47 20.44
CA SER A 34 8.65 -0.73 19.31
C SER A 34 8.51 -1.52 18.00
N ASP A 35 8.89 -2.80 18.01
CA ASP A 35 8.83 -3.65 16.82
C ASP A 35 7.40 -3.87 16.33
N ARG A 36 6.44 -4.02 17.27
CA ARG A 36 5.02 -4.10 16.94
C ARG A 36 4.49 -2.80 16.35
N LYS A 37 4.89 -1.63 16.88
CA LYS A 37 4.54 -0.33 16.29
C LYS A 37 5.12 -0.17 14.88
N VAL A 38 6.36 -0.58 14.67
CA VAL A 38 6.97 -0.57 13.33
C VAL A 38 6.19 -1.48 12.37
N ALA A 39 5.73 -2.64 12.83
CA ALA A 39 4.89 -3.52 12.01
C ALA A 39 3.56 -2.89 11.59
N THR A 40 3.00 -1.98 12.39
CA THR A 40 1.77 -1.24 12.04
C THR A 40 1.99 -0.07 11.08
N LEU A 41 3.23 0.36 10.87
CA LEU A 41 3.51 1.48 9.97
C LEU A 41 3.04 1.15 8.56
N ASN A 42 2.41 2.14 7.93
CA ASN A 42 1.99 2.10 6.53
C ASN A 42 1.01 0.94 6.21
N MET A 43 0.31 0.39 7.21
CA MET A 43 -0.75 -0.60 6.97
C MET A 43 -1.89 0.00 6.16
N ASP A 44 -2.29 1.23 6.49
CA ASP A 44 -3.34 1.96 5.77
C ASP A 44 -2.97 2.22 4.30
N GLU A 45 -1.70 2.51 4.03
CA GLU A 45 -1.20 2.70 2.66
C GLU A 45 -1.27 1.40 1.84
N VAL A 46 -0.87 0.27 2.43
CA VAL A 46 -0.96 -1.05 1.78
C VAL A 46 -2.43 -1.42 1.54
N GLN A 47 -3.33 -1.10 2.48
CA GLN A 47 -4.77 -1.32 2.32
C GLN A 47 -5.39 -0.43 1.23
N ALA A 48 -4.98 0.84 1.15
CA ALA A 48 -5.40 1.76 0.09
C ALA A 48 -4.92 1.27 -1.28
N MET A 49 -3.68 0.78 -1.37
CA MET A 49 -3.13 0.18 -2.59
C MET A 49 -3.91 -1.06 -3.03
N LEU A 50 -4.25 -1.98 -2.12
CA LEU A 50 -5.12 -3.13 -2.42
C LEU A 50 -6.47 -2.67 -2.99
N THR A 51 -7.07 -1.64 -2.40
CA THR A 51 -8.36 -1.10 -2.86
C THR A 51 -8.25 -0.43 -4.24
N ILE A 52 -7.09 0.09 -4.62
CA ILE A 52 -6.82 0.62 -5.96
C ILE A 52 -6.70 -0.53 -6.97
N LEU A 53 -5.92 -1.56 -6.65
CA LEU A 53 -5.72 -2.74 -7.51
C LEU A 53 -7.04 -3.47 -7.79
N ASP A 54 -7.93 -3.55 -6.81
CA ASP A 54 -9.25 -4.18 -6.96
C ASP A 54 -10.18 -3.43 -7.93
N CYS A 55 -9.91 -2.14 -8.16
CA CYS A 55 -10.64 -1.31 -9.12
C CYS A 55 -10.02 -1.32 -10.52
N MET A 56 -8.81 -1.84 -10.69
CA MET A 56 -8.14 -1.88 -12.00
C MET A 56 -8.71 -3.01 -12.86
N LYS A 57 -9.14 -2.65 -14.07
CA LYS A 57 -9.74 -3.59 -15.04
C LYS A 57 -9.18 -3.35 -16.44
N PRO A 58 -9.21 -4.35 -17.33
CA PRO A 58 -9.03 -4.10 -18.76
C PRO A 58 -10.11 -3.13 -19.25
N ASN A 59 -9.74 -2.20 -20.12
CA ASN A 59 -10.68 -1.29 -20.79
C ASN A 59 -11.47 -0.34 -19.87
N LEU A 60 -10.79 0.27 -18.90
CA LEU A 60 -11.37 1.33 -18.06
C LEU A 60 -11.89 2.50 -18.91
N ARG A 61 -13.10 3.00 -18.60
CA ARG A 61 -13.60 4.23 -19.22
C ARG A 61 -12.77 5.43 -18.74
N PRO A 62 -12.66 6.52 -19.52
CA PRO A 62 -11.89 7.69 -19.13
C PRO A 62 -12.26 8.27 -17.75
N LYS A 63 -13.54 8.20 -17.37
CA LYS A 63 -14.01 8.64 -16.04
C LYS A 63 -13.46 7.77 -14.91
N GLU A 64 -13.47 6.45 -15.08
CA GLU A 64 -12.99 5.49 -14.09
C GLU A 64 -11.47 5.58 -13.94
N ALA A 65 -10.74 5.72 -15.07
CA ALA A 65 -9.30 5.96 -15.06
C ALA A 65 -8.93 7.24 -14.29
N ARG A 66 -9.69 8.34 -14.49
CA ARG A 66 -9.48 9.59 -13.74
C ARG A 66 -9.71 9.42 -12.23
N GLN A 67 -10.72 8.65 -11.83
CA GLN A 67 -10.98 8.37 -10.41
C GLN A 67 -9.87 7.54 -9.77
N ILE A 68 -9.36 6.52 -10.47
CA ILE A 68 -8.21 5.73 -10.02
C ILE A 68 -6.97 6.62 -9.90
N ALA A 69 -6.68 7.46 -10.89
CA ALA A 69 -5.55 8.39 -10.84
C ALA A 69 -5.65 9.40 -9.69
N ALA A 70 -6.86 9.88 -9.37
CA ALA A 70 -7.07 10.75 -8.21
C ALA A 70 -6.78 10.03 -6.89
N ARG A 71 -7.21 8.76 -6.74
CA ARG A 71 -6.93 7.95 -5.55
C ARG A 71 -5.44 7.65 -5.39
N ILE A 72 -4.74 7.36 -6.49
CA ILE A 72 -3.28 7.18 -6.48
C ILE A 72 -2.59 8.47 -6.04
N ARG A 73 -2.97 9.63 -6.58
CA ARG A 73 -2.41 10.93 -6.14
C ARG A 73 -2.65 11.20 -4.66
N ALA A 74 -3.88 11.02 -4.18
CA ALA A 74 -4.20 11.21 -2.76
C ALA A 74 -3.35 10.31 -1.85
N LEU A 75 -3.09 9.07 -2.26
CA LEU A 75 -2.21 8.16 -1.53
C LEU A 75 -0.76 8.67 -1.50
N LEU A 76 -0.24 9.13 -2.64
CA LEU A 76 1.14 9.62 -2.74
C LEU A 76 1.36 10.98 -2.05
N GLU A 77 0.36 11.86 -2.10
CA GLU A 77 0.36 13.18 -1.47
C GLU A 77 0.17 13.05 0.06
N GLY A 78 -0.72 12.17 0.52
CA GLY A 78 -0.88 11.87 1.95
C GLY A 78 0.36 11.20 2.57
N ALA A 79 1.09 10.38 1.81
CA ALA A 79 2.36 9.78 2.25
C ALA A 79 3.49 10.82 2.42
N HIS A 80 3.36 12.02 1.83
CA HIS A 80 4.37 13.08 1.93
C HIS A 80 4.32 13.89 3.22
N GLU A 81 3.26 13.76 4.04
CA GLU A 81 3.17 14.46 5.33
C GLU A 81 3.90 13.72 6.46
N CYS A 82 4.39 12.49 6.22
CA CYS A 82 5.27 11.75 7.13
C CYS A 82 6.74 12.17 6.98
N GLN A 83 7.04 13.39 7.44
CA GLN A 83 8.34 14.00 7.80
C GLN A 83 9.55 13.93 6.80
N PRO A 84 10.23 15.08 6.54
CA PRO A 84 11.55 15.06 5.94
C PRO A 84 12.55 14.45 6.94
N VAL A 85 13.12 13.30 6.60
CA VAL A 85 14.28 12.75 7.30
C VAL A 85 15.45 13.71 7.06
N ARG A 86 15.68 14.63 8.00
CA ARG A 86 16.92 15.40 8.06
C ARG A 86 18.04 14.45 8.45
N VAL A 87 18.72 13.89 7.45
CA VAL A 87 20.02 13.28 7.66
C VAL A 87 21.00 14.43 7.96
N ALA A 88 21.25 14.68 9.24
CA ALA A 88 22.38 15.48 9.66
C ALA A 88 23.64 14.64 9.43
N CYS A 89 24.48 15.05 8.48
CA CYS A 89 25.85 14.53 8.39
C CYS A 89 26.61 14.98 9.65
N LEU A 90 27.20 14.02 10.36
CA LEU A 90 28.25 14.25 11.36
C LEU A 90 29.58 14.55 10.65
#